data_AF-A0A8T6IU73-F1
#
_entry.id   AF-A0A8T6IU73-F1
#
_cell.length_a   1.000
_cell.length_b   1.000
_cell.length_c   1.000
_cell.angle_alpha   90.00
_cell.angle_beta   90.00
_cell.angle_gamma   90.00
#
_symmetry.space_group_name_H-M   'P 1'
#
loop_
_entity.id
_entity.type
_entity.pdbx_description
1 polymer ?
#
loop_
_entity_poly.entity_id
_entity_poly.type
_entity_poly.pdbx_seq_one_letter_code
_entity_poly.pdbx_strand_id
1 'polypeptide(L)'
;MEKGGTVINAGPIDVAMSYRQEIMNDQGLCLQVYSEIDGHDTEILRFDCFDQDPHYHYGPENHNIRLHLDKTTAGNPLGWTIGNLRNNLSAMVRRSGYEDLADTLEASPIGDEKLDEIEGTAREMSLNNRRTVHHMMPEMLDGDKITVGNLKFGLEYRHLPQINDEGMAIHVLSDIAGQEVELLAFDCFQNGPHYHYGPRNQDIRIYWDVTTSGETLAWTLDQFKQGKIKSMITRAGYPTIANDVDEELLQATMPEIERRSWELVEMNNSSADDPKAQLIAELDALREKVAAL
;
A
#
# COMPACT_ATOMS: atom_id res chain seq x y z
N MET A 1 -20.78 1.24 -6.70
CA MET A 1 -19.55 1.95 -6.29
C MET A 1 -19.82 3.44 -6.51
N GLU A 2 -19.26 4.37 -5.73
CA GLU A 2 -19.49 5.80 -5.97
C GLU A 2 -18.81 6.26 -7.26
N LYS A 3 -19.51 7.07 -8.07
CA LYS A 3 -18.98 7.70 -9.29
C LYS A 3 -17.77 8.57 -8.96
N GLY A 4 -16.72 8.47 -9.77
CA GLY A 4 -15.49 9.25 -9.61
C GLY A 4 -15.72 10.76 -9.67
N GLY A 5 -14.95 11.51 -8.87
CA GLY A 5 -15.12 12.96 -8.73
C GLY A 5 -14.63 13.79 -9.93
N THR A 6 -13.79 13.22 -10.79
CA THR A 6 -13.34 13.86 -12.03
C THR A 6 -14.10 13.27 -13.20
N VAL A 7 -14.96 14.05 -13.86
CA VAL A 7 -15.82 13.58 -14.95
C VAL A 7 -15.50 14.34 -16.24
N ILE A 8 -15.28 13.58 -17.32
CA ILE A 8 -15.11 14.11 -18.67
C ILE A 8 -16.29 13.62 -19.52
N ASN A 9 -17.08 14.56 -20.05
CA ASN A 9 -18.11 14.24 -21.02
C ASN A 9 -17.46 13.97 -22.39
N ALA A 10 -17.81 12.83 -22.99
CA ALA A 10 -17.26 12.36 -24.24
C ALA A 10 -18.37 12.09 -25.29
N GLY A 11 -19.46 12.85 -25.22
CA GLY A 11 -20.63 12.70 -26.10
C GLY A 11 -21.65 11.73 -25.48
N PRO A 12 -21.85 10.53 -26.05
CA PRO A 12 -22.85 9.57 -25.55
C PRO A 12 -22.49 8.91 -24.21
N ILE A 13 -21.27 9.13 -23.71
CA ILE A 13 -20.82 8.64 -22.41
C ILE A 13 -20.12 9.74 -21.61
N ASP A 14 -20.12 9.56 -20.29
CA ASP A 14 -19.26 10.25 -19.36
C ASP A 14 -18.16 9.28 -18.88
N VAL A 15 -16.92 9.75 -18.81
CA VAL A 15 -15.81 9.03 -18.18
C VAL A 15 -15.52 9.66 -16.83
N ALA A 16 -15.83 8.93 -15.76
CA ALA A 16 -15.57 9.34 -14.39
C ALA A 16 -14.32 8.65 -13.85
N MET A 17 -13.48 9.38 -13.13
CA MET A 17 -12.21 8.89 -12.60
C MET A 17 -12.03 9.26 -11.13
N SER A 18 -11.43 8.35 -10.39
CA SER A 18 -10.97 8.59 -9.02
C SER A 18 -9.75 7.75 -8.73
N TYR A 19 -8.74 8.34 -8.09
CA TYR A 19 -7.66 7.55 -7.52
C TYR A 19 -8.10 7.02 -6.17
N ARG A 20 -7.96 5.71 -5.97
CA ARG A 20 -8.35 5.05 -4.74
C ARG A 20 -7.11 4.69 -3.94
N GLN A 21 -7.07 5.17 -2.70
CA GLN A 21 -6.03 4.84 -1.74
C GLN A 21 -6.59 3.82 -0.73
N GLU A 22 -5.74 2.93 -0.26
CA GLU A 22 -6.01 2.01 0.87
C GLU A 22 -7.12 0.97 0.65
N ILE A 23 -7.37 0.52 -0.59
CA ILE A 23 -8.32 -0.57 -0.84
C ILE A 23 -7.64 -1.91 -0.50
N MET A 24 -7.86 -2.46 0.70
CA MET A 24 -7.41 -3.82 1.05
C MET A 24 -5.91 -4.09 0.72
N ASN A 25 -5.03 -3.15 1.10
CA ASN A 25 -3.58 -3.17 0.82
C ASN A 25 -3.21 -2.91 -0.65
N ASP A 26 -4.14 -2.33 -1.42
CA ASP A 26 -3.98 -1.93 -2.81
C ASP A 26 -4.29 -0.43 -2.99
N GLN A 27 -3.95 0.08 -4.16
CA GLN A 27 -4.25 1.43 -4.61
C GLN A 27 -4.26 1.49 -6.13
N GLY A 28 -4.90 2.52 -6.69
CA GLY A 28 -4.79 2.81 -8.12
C GLY A 28 -5.96 3.60 -8.66
N LEU A 29 -5.94 3.82 -9.96
CA LEU A 29 -7.00 4.55 -10.66
C LEU A 29 -8.22 3.65 -10.86
N CYS A 30 -9.38 4.14 -10.45
CA CYS A 30 -10.67 3.63 -10.88
C CYS A 30 -11.20 4.53 -12.00
N LEU A 31 -11.40 3.96 -13.19
CA LEU A 31 -12.03 4.63 -14.35
C LEU A 31 -13.38 3.97 -14.62
N GLN A 32 -14.43 4.76 -14.68
CA GLN A 32 -15.80 4.32 -14.88
C GLN A 32 -16.38 4.98 -16.13
N VAL A 33 -17.13 4.21 -16.91
CA VAL A 33 -17.90 4.71 -18.06
C VAL A 33 -19.36 4.75 -17.65
N TYR A 34 -19.97 5.92 -17.78
CA TYR A 34 -21.36 6.18 -17.47
C TYR A 34 -22.12 6.62 -18.72
N SER A 35 -23.42 6.37 -18.74
CA SER A 35 -24.36 6.94 -19.72
C SER A 35 -25.75 7.04 -19.11
N GLU A 36 -26.61 7.87 -19.70
CA GLU A 36 -28.02 7.91 -19.30
C GLU A 36 -28.76 6.72 -19.92
N ILE A 37 -29.24 5.80 -19.09
CA ILE A 37 -30.06 4.65 -19.50
C ILE A 37 -31.41 4.77 -18.81
N ASP A 38 -32.49 4.85 -19.58
CA ASP A 38 -33.87 4.99 -19.06
C ASP A 38 -34.05 6.13 -18.03
N GLY A 39 -33.32 7.24 -18.20
CA GLY A 39 -33.35 8.40 -17.30
C GLY A 39 -32.48 8.26 -16.04
N HIS A 40 -31.62 7.24 -15.98
CA HIS A 40 -30.69 7.00 -14.88
C HIS A 40 -29.23 7.13 -15.32
N ASP A 41 -28.39 7.77 -14.50
CA ASP A 41 -26.94 7.81 -14.69
C ASP A 41 -26.35 6.45 -14.32
N THR A 42 -26.10 5.60 -15.31
CA THR A 42 -25.83 4.17 -15.13
C THR A 42 -24.36 3.83 -15.38
N GLU A 43 -23.75 3.07 -14.47
CA GLU A 43 -22.37 2.58 -14.62
C GLU A 43 -22.31 1.44 -15.65
N ILE A 44 -21.75 1.72 -16.83
CA ILE A 44 -21.72 0.83 -18.00
C ILE A 44 -20.50 -0.10 -17.99
N LEU A 45 -19.33 0.46 -17.66
CA LEU A 45 -18.06 -0.24 -17.51
C LEU A 45 -17.30 0.32 -16.32
N ARG A 46 -16.50 -0.51 -15.67
CA ARG A 46 -15.50 -0.07 -14.69
C ARG A 46 -14.17 -0.75 -14.93
N PHE A 47 -13.10 0.02 -14.82
CA PHE A 47 -11.72 -0.43 -14.90
C PHE A 47 -11.01 -0.01 -13.61
N ASP A 48 -10.74 -0.99 -12.77
CA ASP A 48 -10.00 -0.84 -11.52
C ASP A 48 -8.53 -1.14 -11.83
N CYS A 49 -7.79 -0.10 -12.21
CA CYS A 49 -6.38 -0.15 -12.60
C CYS A 49 -5.48 -0.14 -11.36
N PHE A 50 -5.67 -1.12 -10.48
CA PHE A 50 -4.96 -1.21 -9.20
C PHE A 50 -3.59 -1.89 -9.31
N ASP A 51 -2.71 -1.63 -8.34
CA ASP A 51 -1.34 -2.13 -8.33
C ASP A 51 -1.28 -3.65 -8.12
N GLN A 52 -2.10 -4.18 -7.20
CA GLN A 52 -2.08 -5.59 -6.80
C GLN A 52 -3.06 -6.42 -7.59
N ASP A 53 -4.32 -6.03 -7.60
CA ASP A 53 -5.43 -6.78 -8.20
C ASP A 53 -6.17 -5.95 -9.26
N PRO A 54 -5.53 -5.61 -10.40
CA PRO A 54 -6.22 -4.90 -11.46
C PRO A 54 -7.32 -5.77 -12.06
N HIS A 55 -8.51 -5.20 -12.23
CA HIS A 55 -9.67 -5.89 -12.77
C HIS A 55 -10.63 -4.92 -13.47
N TYR A 56 -11.63 -5.46 -14.15
CA TYR A 56 -12.64 -4.68 -14.83
C TYR A 56 -14.00 -5.36 -14.77
N HIS A 57 -15.05 -4.57 -14.97
CA HIS A 57 -16.44 -5.00 -14.86
C HIS A 57 -17.19 -4.66 -16.15
N TYR A 58 -17.93 -5.64 -16.67
CA TYR A 58 -19.00 -5.41 -17.66
C TYR A 58 -20.33 -5.20 -16.94
N GLY A 59 -20.96 -4.05 -17.21
CA GLY A 59 -22.24 -3.64 -16.66
C GLY A 59 -22.30 -3.77 -15.14
N PRO A 60 -21.51 -3.01 -14.36
CA PRO A 60 -21.60 -3.02 -12.89
C PRO A 60 -23.02 -2.90 -12.33
N GLU A 61 -23.88 -2.13 -13.01
CA GLU A 61 -25.30 -1.95 -12.67
C GLU A 61 -26.24 -2.82 -13.50
N ASN A 62 -25.70 -3.79 -14.24
CA ASN A 62 -26.43 -4.83 -14.95
C ASN A 62 -25.90 -6.21 -14.53
N HIS A 63 -25.21 -6.95 -15.41
CA HIS A 63 -24.74 -8.31 -15.13
C HIS A 63 -23.59 -8.39 -14.12
N ASN A 64 -22.88 -7.28 -13.91
CA ASN A 64 -21.72 -7.13 -13.03
C ASN A 64 -20.67 -8.26 -13.18
N ILE A 65 -20.25 -8.51 -14.43
CA ILE A 65 -19.24 -9.53 -14.72
C ILE A 65 -17.86 -8.95 -14.43
N ARG A 66 -17.22 -9.41 -13.35
CA ARG A 66 -15.85 -9.04 -12.96
C ARG A 66 -14.83 -9.98 -13.62
N LEU A 67 -13.78 -9.41 -14.21
CA LEU A 67 -12.65 -10.14 -14.79
C LEU A 67 -11.33 -9.53 -14.32
N HIS A 68 -10.38 -10.36 -13.92
CA HIS A 68 -9.04 -9.92 -13.52
C HIS A 68 -8.15 -9.65 -14.73
N LEU A 69 -7.29 -8.64 -14.64
CA LEU A 69 -6.22 -8.41 -15.60
C LEU A 69 -4.98 -9.17 -15.16
N ASP A 70 -4.46 -10.01 -16.04
CA ASP A 70 -3.14 -10.57 -15.88
C ASP A 70 -2.09 -9.48 -16.17
N LYS A 71 -1.43 -8.97 -15.13
CA LYS A 71 -0.39 -7.95 -15.23
C LYS A 71 0.79 -8.38 -16.12
N THR A 72 1.06 -9.68 -16.23
CA THR A 72 2.17 -10.17 -17.05
C THR A 72 1.89 -10.02 -18.53
N THR A 73 0.66 -10.30 -18.97
CA THR A 73 0.28 -10.25 -20.39
C THR A 73 -0.38 -8.93 -20.80
N ALA A 74 -1.11 -8.28 -19.90
CA ALA A 74 -1.77 -7.00 -20.16
C ALA A 74 -0.82 -5.79 -20.03
N GLY A 75 0.33 -5.96 -19.37
CA GLY A 75 1.27 -4.86 -19.10
C GLY A 75 0.70 -3.85 -18.10
N ASN A 76 0.80 -2.56 -18.42
CA ASN A 76 0.26 -1.49 -17.57
C ASN A 76 -1.28 -1.46 -17.63
N PRO A 77 -2.01 -1.63 -16.51
CA PRO A 77 -3.48 -1.69 -16.52
C PRO A 77 -4.16 -0.44 -17.09
N LEU A 78 -3.62 0.76 -16.83
CA LEU A 78 -4.16 1.99 -17.41
C LEU A 78 -3.96 2.02 -18.93
N GLY A 79 -2.77 1.66 -19.42
CA GLY A 79 -2.51 1.56 -20.85
C GLY A 79 -3.44 0.57 -21.55
N TRP A 80 -3.69 -0.59 -20.92
CA TRP A 80 -4.65 -1.57 -21.41
C TRP A 80 -6.09 -1.01 -21.45
N THR A 81 -6.50 -0.30 -20.39
CA THR A 81 -7.82 0.35 -20.31
C THR A 81 -8.01 1.37 -21.43
N ILE A 82 -7.07 2.30 -21.61
CA ILE A 82 -7.14 3.29 -22.69
C ILE A 82 -7.16 2.61 -24.06
N GLY A 83 -6.33 1.58 -24.26
CA GLY A 83 -6.35 0.78 -25.48
C GLY A 83 -7.73 0.19 -25.78
N ASN A 84 -8.45 -0.27 -24.76
CA ASN A 84 -9.82 -0.78 -24.92
C ASN A 84 -10.86 0.31 -25.16
N LEU A 85 -10.73 1.47 -24.51
CA LEU A 85 -11.61 2.62 -24.79
C LEU A 85 -11.47 3.09 -26.25
N ARG A 86 -10.27 3.03 -26.83
CA ARG A 86 -10.04 3.42 -28.23
C ARG A 86 -10.53 2.39 -29.23
N ASN A 87 -10.31 1.11 -28.96
CA ASN A 87 -10.44 0.07 -29.98
C ASN A 87 -11.65 -0.85 -29.81
N ASN A 88 -12.16 -0.99 -28.57
CA ASN A 88 -13.13 -2.03 -28.23
C ASN A 88 -14.36 -1.49 -27.48
N LEU A 89 -14.49 -0.18 -27.29
CA LEU A 89 -15.51 0.40 -26.42
C LEU A 89 -16.93 -0.05 -26.79
N SER A 90 -17.35 0.04 -28.05
CA SER A 90 -18.70 -0.37 -28.46
C SER A 90 -18.96 -1.85 -28.19
N ALA A 91 -18.01 -2.73 -28.56
CA ALA A 91 -18.11 -4.16 -28.29
C ALA A 91 -18.17 -4.47 -26.79
N MET A 92 -17.45 -3.71 -25.97
CA MET A 92 -17.48 -3.84 -24.51
C MET A 92 -18.83 -3.38 -23.92
N VAL A 93 -19.35 -2.25 -24.38
CA VAL A 93 -20.67 -1.73 -23.99
C VAL A 93 -21.78 -2.71 -24.38
N ARG A 94 -21.69 -3.29 -25.57
CA ARG A 94 -22.59 -4.34 -26.04
C ARG A 94 -22.57 -5.56 -25.11
N ARG A 95 -21.36 -6.02 -24.75
CA ARG A 95 -21.18 -7.12 -23.79
C ARG A 95 -21.71 -6.79 -22.39
N SER A 96 -21.73 -5.52 -21.99
CA SER A 96 -22.37 -5.04 -20.76
C SER A 96 -23.90 -5.07 -20.82
N GLY A 97 -24.50 -5.35 -21.99
CA GLY A 97 -25.94 -5.47 -22.19
C GLY A 97 -26.63 -4.20 -22.69
N TYR A 98 -25.88 -3.22 -23.20
CA TYR A 98 -26.41 -1.93 -23.66
C TYR A 98 -26.28 -1.79 -25.18
N GLU A 99 -27.10 -2.51 -25.94
CA GLU A 99 -27.04 -2.58 -27.41
C GLU A 99 -27.22 -1.20 -28.07
N ASP A 100 -28.25 -0.45 -27.69
CA ASP A 100 -28.55 0.86 -28.31
C ASP A 100 -27.42 1.90 -28.10
N LEU A 101 -26.78 1.87 -26.93
CA LEU A 101 -25.61 2.70 -26.65
C LEU A 101 -24.40 2.26 -27.48
N ALA A 102 -24.19 0.95 -27.65
CA ALA A 102 -23.12 0.42 -28.50
C ALA A 102 -23.31 0.83 -29.96
N ASP A 103 -24.53 0.74 -30.50
CA ASP A 103 -24.86 1.18 -31.86
C ASP A 103 -24.61 2.69 -32.04
N THR A 104 -24.93 3.48 -31.01
CA THR A 104 -24.64 4.94 -30.98
C THR A 104 -23.14 5.22 -31.04
N LEU A 105 -22.33 4.50 -30.25
CA LEU A 105 -20.88 4.62 -30.24
C LEU A 105 -20.21 4.14 -31.53
N GLU A 106 -20.81 3.20 -32.27
CA GLU A 106 -20.35 2.76 -33.59
C GLU A 106 -20.65 3.79 -34.68
N ALA A 107 -21.83 4.40 -34.62
CA ALA A 107 -22.24 5.45 -35.55
C ALA A 107 -21.47 6.77 -35.32
N SER A 108 -21.15 7.08 -34.06
CA SER A 108 -20.42 8.28 -33.67
C SER A 108 -19.37 7.95 -32.60
N PRO A 109 -18.19 7.44 -33.02
CA PRO A 109 -17.10 7.16 -32.10
C PRO A 109 -16.62 8.40 -31.35
N ILE A 110 -16.05 8.19 -30.17
CA ILE A 110 -15.41 9.27 -29.39
C ILE A 110 -14.20 9.78 -30.18
N GLY A 111 -14.09 11.10 -30.33
CA GLY A 111 -12.98 11.72 -31.04
C GLY A 111 -11.63 11.53 -30.32
N ASP A 112 -10.56 11.40 -31.08
CA ASP A 112 -9.20 11.17 -30.55
C ASP A 112 -8.77 12.24 -29.54
N GLU A 113 -9.05 13.52 -29.79
CA GLU A 113 -8.72 14.61 -28.87
C GLU A 113 -9.34 14.41 -27.47
N LYS A 114 -10.56 13.85 -27.41
CA LYS A 114 -11.26 13.59 -26.16
C LYS A 114 -10.68 12.35 -25.45
N LEU A 115 -10.31 11.32 -26.20
CA LEU A 115 -9.62 10.15 -25.66
C LEU A 115 -8.22 10.51 -25.14
N ASP A 116 -7.53 11.43 -25.80
CA ASP A 116 -6.25 11.98 -25.37
C ASP A 116 -6.39 12.79 -24.07
N GLU A 117 -7.46 13.59 -23.94
CA GLU A 117 -7.80 14.29 -22.69
C GLU A 117 -8.03 13.31 -21.53
N ILE A 118 -8.85 12.28 -21.75
CA ILE A 118 -9.11 11.22 -20.77
C ILE A 118 -7.81 10.53 -20.36
N GLU A 119 -6.98 10.14 -21.31
CA GLU A 119 -5.69 9.51 -21.05
C GLU A 119 -4.75 10.43 -20.28
N GLY A 120 -4.65 11.70 -20.66
CA GLY A 120 -3.84 12.70 -19.97
C GLY A 120 -4.24 12.86 -18.52
N THR A 121 -5.52 13.08 -18.26
CA THR A 121 -6.06 13.20 -16.89
C THR A 121 -5.87 11.91 -16.09
N ALA A 122 -6.12 10.74 -16.68
CA ALA A 122 -5.94 9.45 -16.02
C ALA A 122 -4.47 9.20 -15.62
N ARG A 123 -3.53 9.55 -16.50
CA ARG A 123 -2.08 9.42 -16.25
C ARG A 123 -1.61 10.40 -15.19
N GLU A 124 -2.02 11.66 -15.27
CA GLU A 124 -1.71 12.66 -14.26
C GLU A 124 -2.22 12.24 -12.88
N MET A 125 -3.48 11.79 -12.81
CA MET A 125 -4.08 11.31 -11.57
C MET A 125 -3.32 10.10 -11.00
N SER A 126 -2.95 9.14 -11.85
CA SER A 126 -2.21 7.95 -11.44
C SER A 126 -0.80 8.26 -10.92
N LEU A 127 -0.18 9.33 -11.43
CA LEU A 127 1.15 9.77 -10.99
C LEU A 127 1.07 10.58 -9.69
N ASN A 128 0.17 11.56 -9.63
CA ASN A 128 0.15 12.55 -8.56
C ASN A 128 -0.58 12.09 -7.29
N ASN A 129 -1.53 11.16 -7.41
CA ASN A 129 -2.33 10.71 -6.27
C ASN A 129 -1.86 9.38 -5.68
N ARG A 130 -0.79 8.82 -6.25
CA ARG A 130 -0.18 7.59 -5.74
C ARG A 130 0.34 7.79 -4.33
N ARG A 131 -0.10 6.93 -3.42
CA ARG A 131 0.38 6.90 -2.05
C ARG A 131 1.79 6.31 -2.04
N THR A 132 2.72 7.07 -1.46
CA THR A 132 4.03 6.59 -1.06
C THR A 132 4.26 7.00 0.39
N VAL A 133 5.07 6.23 1.10
CA VAL A 133 5.44 6.47 2.49
C VAL A 133 6.93 6.70 2.59
N HIS A 134 7.30 7.64 3.44
CA HIS A 134 8.69 7.90 3.82
C HIS A 134 8.80 7.98 5.34
N HIS A 135 9.35 6.95 5.96
CA HIS A 135 9.64 6.96 7.38
C HIS A 135 10.85 7.87 7.67
N MET A 136 10.67 8.83 8.56
CA MET A 136 11.68 9.85 8.88
C MET A 136 12.69 9.40 9.96
N MET A 137 12.55 8.18 10.50
CA MET A 137 13.40 7.58 11.54
C MET A 137 13.89 8.56 12.63
N PRO A 138 13.01 9.39 13.23
CA PRO A 138 13.42 10.51 14.09
C PRO A 138 13.95 10.13 15.49
N GLU A 139 13.59 8.95 15.99
CA GLU A 139 13.96 8.38 17.28
C GLU A 139 15.10 7.35 17.17
N MET A 140 15.53 7.03 15.93
CA MET A 140 16.67 6.14 15.69
C MET A 140 17.95 6.74 16.28
N LEU A 141 18.63 5.99 17.15
CA LEU A 141 19.83 6.46 17.82
C LEU A 141 21.06 6.35 16.91
N ASP A 142 22.08 7.16 17.21
CA ASP A 142 23.38 7.06 16.55
C ASP A 142 23.96 5.64 16.73
N GLY A 143 24.28 4.99 15.60
CA GLY A 143 24.80 3.62 15.59
C GLY A 143 23.75 2.54 15.34
N ASP A 144 22.45 2.87 15.36
CA ASP A 144 21.37 1.90 15.14
C ASP A 144 21.01 1.69 13.66
N LYS A 145 21.85 2.22 12.76
CA LYS A 145 21.83 1.91 11.33
C LYS A 145 22.98 0.98 10.98
N ILE A 146 22.70 -0.31 10.87
CA ILE A 146 23.69 -1.35 10.58
C ILE A 146 23.79 -1.55 9.06
N THR A 147 24.98 -1.37 8.50
CA THR A 147 25.23 -1.58 7.06
C THR A 147 25.64 -3.02 6.79
N VAL A 148 24.97 -3.67 5.83
CA VAL A 148 25.18 -5.07 5.47
C VAL A 148 25.23 -5.17 3.94
N GLY A 149 26.44 -5.11 3.38
CA GLY A 149 26.63 -5.14 1.93
C GLY A 149 25.90 -3.99 1.24
N ASN A 150 24.96 -4.31 0.35
CA ASN A 150 24.13 -3.33 -0.36
C ASN A 150 22.89 -2.86 0.42
N LEU A 151 22.65 -3.40 1.63
CA LEU A 151 21.53 -3.04 2.50
C LEU A 151 21.99 -2.24 3.72
N LYS A 152 21.05 -1.53 4.32
CA LYS A 152 21.18 -0.97 5.67
C LYS A 152 19.92 -1.30 6.46
N PHE A 153 20.09 -1.63 7.74
CA PHE A 153 19.00 -1.88 8.68
C PHE A 153 18.95 -0.72 9.67
N GLY A 154 17.96 0.16 9.54
CA GLY A 154 17.63 1.16 10.55
C GLY A 154 16.78 0.52 11.64
N LEU A 155 17.26 0.57 12.88
CA LEU A 155 16.59 0.00 14.05
C LEU A 155 16.09 1.14 14.92
N GLU A 156 14.77 1.24 15.09
CA GLU A 156 14.16 2.34 15.84
C GLU A 156 13.04 1.80 16.73
N TYR A 157 13.00 2.19 18.00
CA TYR A 157 11.77 2.04 18.78
C TYR A 157 10.99 3.34 18.66
N ARG A 158 9.74 3.27 18.19
CA ARG A 158 8.93 4.45 17.83
C ARG A 158 7.81 4.64 18.84
N HIS A 159 7.61 5.88 19.28
CA HIS A 159 6.43 6.26 20.07
C HIS A 159 5.44 7.04 19.18
N LEU A 160 4.22 6.54 19.07
CA LEU A 160 3.16 7.11 18.23
C LEU A 160 1.97 7.56 19.09
N PRO A 161 2.13 8.60 19.94
CA PRO A 161 1.10 9.01 20.89
C PRO A 161 -0.18 9.52 20.20
N GLN A 162 -0.09 9.94 18.93
CA GLN A 162 -1.25 10.42 18.17
C GLN A 162 -2.26 9.30 17.86
N ILE A 163 -1.81 8.05 17.85
CA ILE A 163 -2.65 6.86 17.62
C ILE A 163 -2.58 5.88 18.79
N ASN A 164 -1.98 6.29 19.92
CA ASN A 164 -1.76 5.46 21.10
C ASN A 164 -1.12 4.11 20.73
N ASP A 165 -0.01 4.15 20.01
CA ASP A 165 0.75 2.96 19.62
C ASP A 165 2.25 3.20 19.82
N GLU A 166 3.01 2.12 19.87
CA GLU A 166 4.47 2.14 19.99
C GLU A 166 5.05 0.77 19.64
N GLY A 167 6.36 0.72 19.40
CA GLY A 167 7.07 -0.54 19.28
C GLY A 167 8.31 -0.46 18.41
N MET A 168 8.92 -1.61 18.19
CA MET A 168 10.12 -1.74 17.36
C MET A 168 9.78 -1.60 15.87
N ALA A 169 10.51 -0.76 15.16
CA ALA A 169 10.49 -0.63 13.72
C ALA A 169 11.84 -1.04 13.12
N ILE A 170 11.82 -1.93 12.13
CA ILE A 170 13.00 -2.28 11.34
C ILE A 170 12.82 -1.76 9.91
N HIS A 171 13.70 -0.85 9.52
CA HIS A 171 13.76 -0.22 8.21
C HIS A 171 14.84 -0.91 7.36
N VAL A 172 14.46 -1.54 6.25
CA VAL A 172 15.41 -2.12 5.28
C VAL A 172 15.61 -1.13 4.15
N LEU A 173 16.81 -0.59 4.06
CA LEU A 173 17.17 0.53 3.19
C LEU A 173 18.23 0.08 2.16
N SER A 174 18.31 0.78 1.04
CA SER A 174 19.44 0.71 0.11
C SER A 174 19.62 2.03 -0.63
N ASP A 175 20.81 2.25 -1.20
CA ASP A 175 21.09 3.45 -1.98
C ASP A 175 20.67 3.25 -3.44
N ILE A 176 19.63 3.97 -3.88
CA ILE A 176 19.09 3.94 -5.24
C ILE A 176 19.25 5.33 -5.85
N ALA A 177 20.00 5.43 -6.94
CA ALA A 177 20.26 6.70 -7.64
C ALA A 177 20.77 7.82 -6.71
N GLY A 178 21.63 7.47 -5.74
CA GLY A 178 22.20 8.43 -4.77
C GLY A 178 21.25 8.84 -3.65
N GLN A 179 20.09 8.20 -3.53
CA GLN A 179 19.14 8.42 -2.45
C GLN A 179 19.00 7.16 -1.62
N GLU A 180 18.97 7.31 -0.29
CA GLU A 180 18.60 6.22 0.59
C GLU A 180 17.09 5.97 0.43
N VAL A 181 16.73 4.77 -0.01
CA VAL A 181 15.36 4.35 -0.28
C VAL A 181 15.02 3.19 0.64
N GLU A 182 13.91 3.33 1.35
CA GLU A 182 13.33 2.27 2.14
C GLU A 182 12.62 1.25 1.23
N LEU A 183 13.13 0.02 1.27
CA LEU A 183 12.68 -1.11 0.47
C LEU A 183 11.56 -1.87 1.20
N LEU A 184 11.73 -2.05 2.51
CA LEU A 184 10.80 -2.74 3.40
C LEU A 184 10.77 -1.98 4.73
N ALA A 185 9.62 -1.97 5.39
CA ALA A 185 9.48 -1.49 6.76
C ALA A 185 8.71 -2.54 7.57
N PHE A 186 9.14 -2.81 8.80
CA PHE A 186 8.49 -3.74 9.72
C PHE A 186 8.18 -3.02 11.01
N ASP A 187 6.95 -2.53 11.12
CA ASP A 187 6.45 -1.80 12.27
C ASP A 187 5.82 -2.82 13.24
N CYS A 188 6.66 -3.39 14.12
CA CYS A 188 6.29 -4.38 15.14
C CYS A 188 5.66 -3.69 16.36
N PHE A 189 4.57 -2.94 16.10
CA PHE A 189 3.88 -2.15 17.10
C PHE A 189 2.93 -2.96 17.97
N GLN A 190 2.59 -2.43 19.14
CA GLN A 190 1.75 -3.11 20.11
C GLN A 190 0.30 -3.26 19.64
N ASN A 191 -0.29 -2.22 19.03
CA ASN A 191 -1.71 -2.19 18.69
C ASN A 191 -2.00 -2.43 17.22
N GLY A 192 -1.21 -1.84 16.32
CA GLY A 192 -1.37 -2.00 14.89
C GLY A 192 -0.14 -2.53 14.19
N PRO A 193 0.43 -3.70 14.57
CA PRO A 193 1.64 -4.19 13.93
C PRO A 193 1.39 -4.48 12.44
N HIS A 194 2.27 -3.97 11.59
CA HIS A 194 2.21 -4.18 10.15
C HIS A 194 3.59 -4.05 9.49
N TYR A 195 3.68 -4.49 8.24
CA TYR A 195 4.89 -4.33 7.44
C TYR A 195 4.55 -3.88 6.03
N HIS A 196 5.52 -3.26 5.37
CA HIS A 196 5.39 -2.66 4.06
C HIS A 196 6.31 -3.32 3.04
N TYR A 197 5.77 -3.62 1.86
CA TYR A 197 6.59 -3.84 0.66
C TYR A 197 6.68 -2.57 -0.16
N GLY A 198 7.89 -2.03 -0.27
CA GLY A 198 8.22 -0.85 -1.04
C GLY A 198 7.42 0.38 -0.61
N PRO A 199 7.62 0.93 0.60
CA PRO A 199 6.99 2.19 1.05
C PRO A 199 7.07 3.31 0.00
N ARG A 200 8.21 3.39 -0.71
CA ARG A 200 8.44 4.36 -1.79
C ARG A 200 8.05 3.89 -3.20
N ASN A 201 7.40 2.73 -3.32
CA ASN A 201 7.01 2.14 -4.60
C ASN A 201 5.51 1.82 -4.66
N GLN A 202 5.08 0.68 -4.10
CA GLN A 202 3.67 0.25 -4.10
C GLN A 202 3.01 0.40 -2.75
N ASP A 203 3.81 0.52 -1.69
CA ASP A 203 3.36 0.68 -0.32
C ASP A 203 2.31 -0.36 0.08
N ILE A 204 2.59 -1.63 -0.24
CA ILE A 204 1.72 -2.74 0.14
C ILE A 204 1.89 -2.94 1.64
N ARG A 205 0.96 -2.38 2.41
CA ARG A 205 0.90 -2.51 3.87
C ARG A 205 0.18 -3.80 4.24
N ILE A 206 0.75 -4.66 5.08
CA ILE A 206 0.11 -5.88 5.55
C ILE A 206 0.12 -5.89 7.07
N TYR A 207 -1.07 -5.94 7.68
CA TYR A 207 -1.23 -6.11 9.11
C TYR A 207 -1.02 -7.57 9.49
N TRP A 208 -0.29 -7.80 10.58
CA TRP A 208 -0.18 -9.16 11.12
C TRP A 208 -1.49 -9.56 11.80
N ASP A 209 -1.89 -10.80 11.56
CA ASP A 209 -2.71 -11.53 12.52
C ASP A 209 -1.77 -12.08 13.60
N VAL A 210 -1.72 -11.38 14.73
CA VAL A 210 -0.87 -11.75 15.87
C VAL A 210 -1.25 -13.10 16.49
N THR A 211 -2.48 -13.58 16.24
CA THR A 211 -2.91 -14.92 16.68
C THR A 211 -2.12 -16.02 15.99
N THR A 212 -1.80 -15.83 14.70
CA THR A 212 -1.08 -16.81 13.88
C THR A 212 0.41 -16.53 13.79
N SER A 213 0.82 -15.27 13.92
CA SER A 213 2.21 -14.84 13.75
C SER A 213 2.98 -14.80 15.07
N GLY A 214 2.28 -14.75 16.21
CA GLY A 214 2.91 -14.62 17.53
C GLY A 214 3.52 -13.24 17.73
N GLU A 215 4.68 -13.20 18.39
CA GLU A 215 5.44 -11.97 18.63
C GLU A 215 6.09 -11.49 17.30
N THR A 216 5.78 -10.26 16.90
CA THR A 216 6.01 -9.75 15.55
C THR A 216 7.47 -9.38 15.28
N LEU A 217 8.23 -8.97 16.30
CA LEU A 217 9.66 -8.72 16.16
C LEU A 217 10.43 -10.03 15.94
N ALA A 218 10.14 -11.05 16.73
CA ALA A 218 10.69 -12.40 16.60
C ALA A 218 10.34 -12.99 15.22
N TRP A 219 9.08 -12.86 14.79
CA TRP A 219 8.66 -13.30 13.46
C TRP A 219 9.46 -12.61 12.35
N THR A 220 9.68 -11.29 12.47
CA THR A 220 10.43 -10.49 11.50
C THR A 220 11.88 -10.95 11.41
N LEU A 221 12.55 -11.07 12.56
CA LEU A 221 13.93 -11.55 12.65
C LEU A 221 14.06 -12.98 12.09
N ASP A 222 13.06 -13.84 12.32
CA ASP A 222 13.01 -15.19 11.76
C ASP A 222 12.88 -15.18 10.22
N GLN A 223 12.19 -14.21 9.62
CA GLN A 223 12.15 -14.10 8.16
C GLN A 223 13.54 -13.78 7.59
N PHE A 224 14.30 -12.92 8.27
CA PHE A 224 15.65 -12.56 7.86
C PHE A 224 16.61 -13.74 8.05
N LYS A 225 16.56 -14.43 9.20
CA LYS A 225 17.36 -15.65 9.47
C LYS A 225 17.06 -16.81 8.50
N GLN A 226 15.86 -16.85 7.94
CA GLN A 226 15.47 -17.83 6.92
C GLN A 226 15.84 -17.42 5.48
N GLY A 227 16.52 -16.28 5.30
CA GLY A 227 16.94 -15.77 3.98
C GLY A 227 15.78 -15.28 3.10
N LYS A 228 14.63 -14.94 3.69
CA LYS A 228 13.45 -14.50 2.91
C LYS A 228 13.57 -13.07 2.40
N ILE A 229 14.52 -12.29 2.93
CA ILE A 229 14.66 -10.87 2.60
C ILE A 229 14.80 -10.61 1.09
N LYS A 230 15.51 -11.48 0.35
CA LYS A 230 15.65 -11.38 -1.11
C LYS A 230 14.31 -11.46 -1.84
N SER A 231 13.48 -12.42 -1.45
CA SER A 231 12.13 -12.60 -2.01
C SER A 231 11.24 -11.41 -1.65
N MET A 232 11.40 -10.88 -0.44
CA MET A 232 10.64 -9.73 0.03
C MET A 232 11.01 -8.45 -0.73
N ILE A 233 12.31 -8.17 -0.92
CA ILE A 233 12.81 -7.03 -1.71
C ILE A 233 12.38 -7.15 -3.17
N THR A 234 12.39 -8.37 -3.73
CA THR A 234 11.86 -8.62 -5.08
C THR A 234 10.37 -8.27 -5.17
N ARG A 235 9.57 -8.69 -4.18
CA ARG A 235 8.14 -8.36 -4.09
C ARG A 235 7.90 -6.86 -3.90
N ALA A 236 8.78 -6.16 -3.19
CA ALA A 236 8.75 -4.70 -3.06
C ALA A 236 9.08 -3.96 -4.38
N GLY A 237 9.47 -4.67 -5.43
CA GLY A 237 9.74 -4.12 -6.76
C GLY A 237 11.21 -3.75 -6.99
N TYR A 238 12.15 -4.28 -6.19
CA TYR A 238 13.58 -3.99 -6.32
C TYR A 238 14.42 -5.25 -6.64
N PRO A 239 14.14 -5.96 -7.75
CA PRO A 239 14.79 -7.24 -8.07
C PRO A 239 16.31 -7.13 -8.24
N THR A 240 16.83 -6.00 -8.74
CA THR A 240 18.28 -5.78 -8.87
C THR A 240 18.94 -5.67 -7.51
N ILE A 241 18.34 -4.94 -6.57
CA ILE A 241 18.84 -4.85 -5.19
C ILE A 241 18.79 -6.22 -4.51
N ALA A 242 17.70 -6.98 -4.72
CA ALA A 242 17.57 -8.33 -4.16
C ALA A 242 18.66 -9.29 -4.66
N ASN A 243 19.04 -9.21 -5.94
CA ASN A 243 20.09 -10.05 -6.52
C ASN A 243 21.48 -9.77 -5.91
N ASP A 244 21.72 -8.51 -5.53
CA ASP A 244 23.01 -8.06 -5.00
C ASP A 244 23.15 -8.28 -3.47
N VAL A 245 22.12 -8.82 -2.80
CA VAL A 245 22.18 -9.13 -1.37
C VAL A 245 23.19 -10.25 -1.11
N ASP A 246 24.23 -9.92 -0.33
CA ASP A 246 25.19 -10.86 0.24
C ASP A 246 24.55 -11.59 1.43
N GLU A 247 24.07 -12.82 1.17
CA GLU A 247 23.37 -13.63 2.16
C GLU A 247 24.32 -14.10 3.28
N GLU A 248 25.58 -14.41 2.94
CA GLU A 248 26.55 -14.88 3.93
C GLU A 248 26.88 -13.76 4.93
N LEU A 249 27.11 -12.55 4.42
CA LEU A 249 27.33 -11.37 5.25
C LEU A 249 26.09 -11.06 6.10
N LEU A 250 24.89 -11.11 5.52
CA LEU A 250 23.65 -10.87 6.26
C LEU A 250 23.48 -11.86 7.41
N GLN A 251 23.63 -13.16 7.16
CA GLN A 251 23.50 -14.17 8.21
C GLN A 251 24.57 -14.02 9.30
N ALA A 252 25.79 -13.60 8.93
CA ALA A 252 26.84 -13.29 9.91
C ALA A 252 26.51 -12.06 10.78
N THR A 253 25.78 -11.07 10.25
CA THR A 253 25.36 -9.86 10.98
C THR A 253 24.04 -10.03 11.74
N MET A 254 23.21 -11.03 11.42
CA MET A 254 21.91 -11.24 12.08
C MET A 254 21.96 -11.25 13.62
N PRO A 255 22.95 -11.89 14.29
CA PRO A 255 23.03 -11.84 15.76
C PRO A 255 23.17 -10.42 16.33
N GLU A 256 23.83 -9.51 15.61
CA GLU A 256 23.96 -8.11 16.01
C GLU A 256 22.64 -7.35 15.89
N ILE A 257 21.97 -7.51 14.74
CA ILE A 257 20.66 -6.90 14.46
C ILE A 257 19.64 -7.37 15.50
N GLU A 258 19.51 -8.68 15.70
CA GLU A 258 18.57 -9.29 16.64
C GLU A 258 18.82 -8.81 18.08
N ARG A 259 20.07 -8.88 18.55
CA ARG A 259 20.42 -8.40 19.89
C ARG A 259 20.04 -6.92 20.05
N ARG A 260 20.39 -6.07 19.09
CA ARG A 260 20.17 -4.63 19.20
C ARG A 260 18.68 -4.27 19.16
N SER A 261 17.88 -4.94 18.33
CA SER A 261 16.42 -4.74 18.32
C SER A 261 15.79 -5.05 19.68
N TRP A 262 16.20 -6.14 20.33
CA TRP A 262 15.70 -6.49 21.66
C TRP A 262 16.18 -5.56 22.77
N GLU A 263 17.42 -5.07 22.70
CA GLU A 263 17.91 -4.04 23.62
C GLU A 263 17.09 -2.76 23.54
N LEU A 264 16.72 -2.31 22.32
CA LEU A 264 15.87 -1.15 22.14
C LEU A 264 14.47 -1.38 22.74
N VAL A 265 13.88 -2.56 22.55
CA VAL A 265 12.62 -2.93 23.20
C VAL A 265 12.74 -2.92 24.72
N GLU A 266 13.78 -3.53 25.28
CA GLU A 266 14.01 -3.58 26.73
C GLU A 266 14.20 -2.17 27.31
N MET A 267 14.98 -1.32 26.65
CA MET A 267 15.22 0.07 27.08
C MET A 267 13.93 0.87 27.22
N ASN A 268 12.97 0.67 26.31
CA ASN A 268 11.70 1.41 26.28
C ASN A 268 10.59 0.76 27.12
N ASN A 269 10.62 -0.56 27.29
CA ASN A 269 9.74 -1.25 28.24
C ASN A 269 10.15 -1.06 29.71
N SER A 270 11.46 -0.87 29.95
CA SER A 270 12.02 -0.69 31.31
C SER A 270 11.98 0.77 31.77
N SER A 271 11.78 1.72 30.87
CA SER A 271 11.60 3.15 31.18
C SER A 271 10.19 3.47 31.69
N ALA A 272 9.61 2.57 32.49
CA ALA A 272 8.35 2.78 33.18
C ALA A 272 8.45 3.91 34.23
N ASP A 273 8.47 5.15 33.76
CA ASP A 273 7.47 6.13 34.15
C ASP A 273 6.10 5.62 33.67
N ASP A 274 5.66 4.45 34.15
CA ASP A 274 4.29 3.97 33.93
C ASP A 274 3.39 4.86 34.78
N PRO A 275 2.65 5.81 34.17
CA PRO A 275 1.85 6.75 34.92
C PRO A 275 0.77 6.01 35.71
N LYS A 276 0.35 4.82 35.25
CA LYS A 276 -0.62 3.97 35.92
C LYS A 276 0.00 3.29 37.14
N ALA A 277 1.22 2.77 37.06
CA ALA A 277 1.94 2.26 38.23
C ALA A 277 2.23 3.38 39.25
N GLN A 278 2.60 4.58 38.79
CA GLN A 278 2.77 5.74 39.67
C GLN A 278 1.44 6.16 40.33
N LEU A 279 0.35 6.27 39.56
CA LEU A 279 -0.98 6.56 40.09
C LEU A 279 -1.47 5.49 41.07
N ILE A 280 -1.20 4.20 40.81
CA ILE A 280 -1.53 3.11 41.73
C ILE A 280 -0.71 3.23 43.03
N ALA A 281 0.59 3.48 42.93
CA ALA A 281 1.46 3.68 44.09
C ALA A 281 1.03 4.91 44.91
N GLU A 282 0.67 6.02 44.26
CA GLU A 282 0.13 7.20 44.93
C GLU A 282 -1.22 6.93 45.60
N LEU A 283 -2.12 6.18 44.94
CA LEU A 283 -3.43 5.81 45.50
C LEU A 283 -3.28 4.94 46.74
N ASP A 284 -2.38 3.97 46.70
CA ASP A 284 -2.14 3.06 47.83
C ASP A 284 -1.45 3.78 48.99
N ALA A 285 -0.50 4.68 48.72
CA ALA A 285 0.08 5.55 49.74
C ALA A 285 -0.96 6.50 50.39
N LEU A 286 -1.95 6.98 49.62
CA LEU A 286 -3.07 7.76 50.13
C LEU A 286 -4.02 6.91 51.00
N ARG A 287 -4.31 5.68 50.58
CA ARG A 287 -5.15 4.74 51.36
C ARG A 287 -4.53 4.41 52.71
N GLU A 288 -3.21 4.18 52.77
CA GLU A 288 -2.51 3.93 54.03
C GLU A 288 -2.55 5.15 54.96
N LYS A 289 -2.38 6.36 54.43
CA LYS A 289 -2.49 7.60 55.23
C LYS A 289 -3.90 7.81 55.79
N VAL A 290 -4.93 7.48 55.01
CA VAL A 290 -6.33 7.56 55.46
C VAL A 290 -6.65 6.50 56.50
N ALA A 291 -6.09 5.29 56.38
CA ALA A 291 -6.26 4.23 57.37
C ALA A 291 -5.53 4.48 58.70
N ALA A 292 -4.55 5.39 58.70
CA ALA A 292 -3.78 5.80 59.88
C ALA A 292 -4.38 7.01 60.64
N LEU A 293 -5.50 7.56 60.17
CA LEU A 293 -6.30 8.62 60.83
C LEU A 293 -7.49 8.01 61.57
#